data_AF-A0A8H4AM08-F1
#
_entry.id   AF-A0A8H4AM08-F1
#
_cell.length_a   1.000
_cell.length_b   1.000
_cell.length_c   1.000
_cell.angle_alpha   90.00
_cell.angle_beta   90.00
_cell.angle_gamma   90.00
#
_symmetry.space_group_name_H-M   'P 1'
#
loop_
_entity.id
_entity.type
_entity.pdbx_description
1 polymer ?
#
loop_
_entity_poly.entity_id
_entity_poly.type
_entity_poly.pdbx_seq_one_letter_code
_entity_poly.pdbx_strand_id
1 'polypeptide(L)'
;MNQSNQINTKHPISKFQESLWFEYCSDPKSYNYNVITITDVDKTKYIQEIIFSTNNLISRHNLLRSTFHDKDEDGKPIKCYRREYPADHVKNVVHLMMTPAENRDNLVLFDSILLWTRLN
;
A
#
# COMPACT_ATOMS: atom_id res chain seq x y z
N MET A 1 -1.93 -18.34 -23.56
CA MET A 1 -0.67 -17.55 -23.58
C MET A 1 -0.71 -16.61 -22.39
N ASN A 2 -0.04 -16.99 -21.30
CA ASN A 2 -0.01 -16.23 -20.05
C ASN A 2 0.95 -15.04 -20.21
N GLN A 3 0.41 -13.82 -20.28
CA GLN A 3 1.23 -12.63 -20.04
C GLN A 3 1.50 -12.58 -18.53
N SER A 4 2.70 -12.96 -18.14
CA SER A 4 3.26 -12.63 -16.83
C SER A 4 3.10 -11.13 -16.62
N ASN A 5 2.27 -10.72 -15.66
CA ASN A 5 2.19 -9.34 -15.17
C ASN A 5 3.57 -8.94 -14.64
N GLN A 6 4.40 -8.36 -15.51
CA GLN A 6 5.75 -7.93 -15.16
C GLN A 6 5.66 -6.70 -14.28
N ILE A 7 5.77 -6.91 -12.97
CA ILE A 7 6.21 -5.87 -12.02
C ILE A 7 7.63 -5.50 -12.44
N ASN A 8 7.88 -4.32 -13.03
CA ASN A 8 9.25 -4.07 -13.53
C ASN A 8 9.71 -2.62 -13.65
N THR A 9 9.32 -1.71 -12.75
CA THR A 9 10.09 -0.46 -12.61
C THR A 9 10.49 -0.22 -11.16
N LYS A 10 11.77 -0.49 -10.87
CA LYS A 10 12.46 -0.05 -9.66
C LYS A 10 12.88 1.40 -9.88
N HIS A 11 12.49 2.30 -8.99
CA HIS A 11 12.82 3.72 -9.06
C HIS A 11 13.69 4.12 -7.86
N PRO A 12 14.71 4.97 -8.06
CA PRO A 12 15.37 5.60 -6.93
C PRO A 12 14.37 6.49 -6.17
N ILE A 13 14.52 6.56 -4.86
CA ILE A 13 13.69 7.42 -4.01
C ILE A 13 14.28 8.83 -3.90
N SER A 14 13.44 9.82 -3.59
CA SER A 14 13.89 11.18 -3.34
C SER A 14 14.62 11.31 -1.99
N LYS A 15 15.39 12.38 -1.78
CA LYS A 15 16.05 12.64 -0.48
C LYS A 15 15.08 12.73 0.69
N PHE A 16 13.89 13.26 0.45
CA PHE A 16 12.83 13.32 1.46
C PHE A 16 12.32 11.92 1.82
N GLN A 17 12.09 11.07 0.81
CA GLN A 17 11.70 9.67 1.01
C GLN A 17 12.81 8.86 1.71
N GLU A 18 14.08 9.12 1.39
CA GLU A 18 15.24 8.48 2.05
C GLU A 18 15.32 8.87 3.53
N SER A 19 15.02 10.13 3.87
CA SER A 19 15.00 10.60 5.26
C SER A 19 13.86 9.95 6.06
N LEU A 20 12.65 9.90 5.50
CA LEU A 20 11.51 9.21 6.12
C LEU A 20 11.76 7.70 6.27
N TRP A 21 12.39 7.07 5.26
CA TRP A 21 12.74 5.65 5.32
C TRP A 21 13.73 5.36 6.45
N PHE A 22 14.76 6.19 6.58
CA PHE A 22 15.73 6.07 7.68
C PHE A 22 15.06 6.19 9.05
N GLU A 23 14.13 7.14 9.20
CA GLU A 23 13.38 7.31 10.44
C GLU A 23 12.50 6.09 10.73
N TYR A 24 11.77 5.59 9.72
CA TYR A 24 10.95 4.36 9.83
C TYR A 24 11.79 3.14 10.24
N CYS A 25 13.00 2.97 9.70
CA CYS A 25 13.89 1.86 10.11
C CYS A 25 14.29 1.91 11.59
N SER A 26 14.28 3.09 12.23
CA SER A 26 14.62 3.23 13.65
C SER A 26 13.49 2.80 14.59
N ASP A 27 12.23 3.00 14.19
CA ASP A 27 11.05 2.53 14.93
C ASP A 27 9.89 2.16 13.99
N PRO A 28 9.89 0.94 13.43
CA PRO A 28 8.88 0.52 12.45
C PRO A 28 7.46 0.43 12.99
N LYS A 29 7.30 0.43 14.33
CA LYS A 29 5.99 0.35 14.98
C LYS A 29 5.41 1.72 15.30
N SER A 30 6.18 2.79 15.13
CA SER A 30 5.71 4.15 15.36
C SER A 30 4.74 4.60 14.27
N TYR A 31 3.69 5.30 14.69
CA TYR A 31 2.74 5.94 13.80
C TYR A 31 3.14 7.38 13.42
N ASN A 32 4.30 7.88 13.88
CA ASN A 32 4.73 9.27 13.69
C ASN A 32 4.91 9.67 12.21
N TYR A 33 5.08 8.70 11.33
CA TYR A 33 5.26 8.90 9.89
C TYR A 33 3.94 9.00 9.13
N ASN A 34 2.81 8.75 9.79
CA ASN A 34 1.51 8.77 9.16
C ASN A 34 1.00 10.21 9.04
N VAL A 35 0.55 10.56 7.84
CA VAL A 35 -0.20 11.79 7.59
C VAL A 35 -1.67 11.41 7.44
N ILE A 36 -2.52 11.96 8.31
CA ILE A 36 -3.96 11.68 8.34
C ILE A 36 -4.72 12.97 8.08
N THR A 37 -5.66 12.92 7.14
CA THR A 37 -6.63 13.98 6.90
C THR A 37 -8.03 13.40 7.11
N ILE A 38 -8.82 14.08 7.93
CA ILE A 38 -10.23 13.72 8.19
C ILE A 38 -11.09 14.82 7.56
N THR A 39 -12.15 14.43 6.87
CA THR A 39 -13.09 15.36 6.23
C THR A 39 -14.50 14.89 6.51
N ASP A 40 -15.31 15.75 7.11
CA ASP A 40 -16.72 15.50 7.32
C ASP A 40 -17.48 15.65 6.00
N VAL A 41 -18.28 14.63 5.67
CA VAL A 41 -19.12 14.63 4.49
C VAL A 41 -20.57 14.59 4.97
N ASP A 42 -21.32 15.66 4.72
CA ASP A 42 -22.68 15.88 5.22
C ASP A 42 -23.74 14.86 4.76
N LYS A 43 -23.37 13.82 4.01
CA LYS A 43 -24.31 12.81 3.50
C LYS A 43 -23.71 11.41 3.48
N THR A 44 -24.36 10.50 4.19
CA THR A 44 -24.11 9.05 4.17
C THR A 44 -24.39 8.38 2.81
N LYS A 45 -25.06 9.09 1.89
CA LYS A 45 -25.47 8.56 0.58
C LYS A 45 -24.32 8.40 -0.43
N TYR A 46 -23.16 9.02 -0.20
CA TYR A 46 -22.06 9.04 -1.18
C TYR A 46 -20.96 8.00 -0.97
N ILE A 47 -21.19 7.01 -0.10
CA ILE A 47 -20.12 6.05 0.25
C ILE A 47 -19.59 5.29 -0.98
N GLN A 48 -20.47 4.94 -1.92
CA GLN A 48 -20.10 4.22 -3.14
C GLN A 48 -19.27 5.12 -4.08
N GLU A 49 -19.66 6.38 -4.21
CA GLU A 49 -18.98 7.39 -5.01
C GLU A 49 -17.61 7.76 -4.41
N ILE A 50 -17.51 7.83 -3.09
CA ILE A 50 -16.24 8.01 -2.38
C ILE A 50 -15.32 6.83 -2.68
N ILE A 51 -15.79 5.59 -2.51
CA ILE A 51 -15.00 4.40 -2.83
C ILE A 51 -14.53 4.42 -4.30
N PHE A 52 -15.44 4.73 -5.23
CA PHE A 52 -15.11 4.82 -6.65
C PHE A 52 -14.06 5.91 -6.94
N SER A 53 -14.23 7.11 -6.39
CA SER A 53 -13.30 8.22 -6.59
C SER A 53 -11.93 7.95 -5.96
N THR A 54 -11.87 7.35 -4.77
CA THR A 54 -10.63 6.92 -4.11
C THR A 54 -9.92 5.85 -4.95
N ASN A 55 -10.65 4.87 -5.47
CA ASN A 55 -10.06 3.85 -6.35
C ASN A 55 -9.45 4.46 -7.61
N ASN A 56 -10.12 5.43 -8.22
CA ASN A 56 -9.59 6.18 -9.36
C ASN A 56 -8.35 7.03 -8.99
N LEU A 57 -8.35 7.65 -7.80
CA LEU A 57 -7.21 8.40 -7.30
C LEU A 57 -5.97 7.50 -7.15
N ILE A 58 -6.12 6.34 -6.50
CA ILE A 58 -5.03 5.37 -6.35
C ILE A 58 -4.61 4.81 -7.73
N SER A 59 -5.56 4.61 -8.66
CA SER A 59 -5.27 4.09 -10.01
C SER A 59 -4.39 5.07 -10.78
N ARG A 60 -4.70 6.36 -10.70
CA ARG A 60 -3.97 7.43 -11.40
C ARG A 60 -2.61 7.75 -10.80
N HIS A 61 -2.42 7.58 -9.49
CA HIS A 61 -1.19 7.99 -8.80
C HIS A 61 -0.29 6.81 -8.46
N ASN A 62 0.84 6.70 -9.16
CA ASN A 62 1.81 5.62 -8.94
C ASN A 62 2.33 5.54 -7.50
N LEU A 63 2.48 6.68 -6.81
CA LEU A 63 2.99 6.72 -5.44
C LEU A 63 2.06 6.01 -4.44
N LEU A 64 0.75 6.04 -4.67
CA LEU A 64 -0.24 5.33 -3.82
C LEU A 64 -0.29 3.82 -4.11
N ARG A 65 0.42 3.37 -5.14
CA ARG A 65 0.60 1.97 -5.54
C ARG A 65 2.06 1.55 -5.43
N SER A 66 2.79 2.20 -4.53
CA SER A 66 4.23 1.97 -4.38
C SER A 66 4.55 1.25 -3.09
N THR A 67 5.53 0.37 -3.15
CA THR A 67 6.17 -0.24 -1.98
C THR A 67 7.65 0.13 -1.95
N PHE A 68 8.24 0.15 -0.77
CA PHE A 68 9.64 0.51 -0.53
C PHE A 68 10.40 -0.72 -0.06
N HIS A 69 11.59 -0.92 -0.62
CA HIS A 69 12.39 -2.12 -0.42
C HIS A 69 13.86 -1.73 -0.26
N ASP A 70 14.51 -2.28 0.75
CA ASP A 70 15.94 -2.10 1.05
C ASP A 70 16.70 -3.43 1.07
N LYS A 71 16.04 -4.51 0.65
CA LYS A 71 16.63 -5.84 0.50
C LYS A 71 16.41 -6.36 -0.92
N ASP A 72 17.39 -7.11 -1.41
CA ASP A 72 17.25 -7.88 -2.65
C ASP A 72 16.48 -9.19 -2.43
N GLU A 73 16.32 -9.98 -3.49
CA GLU A 73 15.58 -11.26 -3.44
C GLU A 73 16.29 -12.32 -2.57
N ASP A 74 17.59 -12.18 -2.36
CA ASP A 74 18.39 -13.03 -1.46
C ASP A 74 18.38 -12.49 0.00
N GLY A 75 17.71 -11.37 0.26
CA GLY A 75 17.67 -10.70 1.56
C GLY A 75 18.91 -9.87 1.90
N LYS A 76 19.82 -9.65 0.95
CA LYS A 76 21.00 -8.80 1.16
C LYS A 76 20.60 -7.32 1.17
N PRO A 77 21.19 -6.50 2.05
CA PRO A 77 20.87 -5.08 2.14
C PRO A 77 21.33 -4.33 0.90
N ILE A 78 20.47 -3.45 0.39
CA ILE A 78 20.72 -2.57 -0.75
C ILE A 78 20.16 -1.16 -0.46
N LYS A 79 20.49 -0.19 -1.30
CA LYS A 79 19.89 1.15 -1.20
C LYS A 79 18.38 1.04 -1.41
N CYS A 80 17.61 1.71 -0.55
CA CYS A 80 16.15 1.72 -0.63
C CYS A 80 15.68 2.22 -2.01
N TYR A 81 14.76 1.46 -2.61
CA TYR A 81 14.15 1.77 -3.89
C TYR A 81 12.63 1.64 -3.80
N ARG A 82 11.94 2.37 -4.68
CA ARG A 82 10.49 2.32 -4.83
C ARG A 82 10.12 1.34 -5.94
N ARG A 83 9.14 0.49 -5.69
CA ARG A 83 8.53 -0.42 -6.66
C ARG A 83 7.08 -0.02 -6.87
N GLU A 84 6.70 0.18 -8.13
CA GLU A 84 5.34 0.59 -8.51
C GLU A 84 4.54 -0.61 -9.03
N TYR A 85 3.30 -0.75 -8.56
CA TYR A 85 2.36 -1.77 -9.03
C TYR A 85 1.46 -1.24 -10.15
N PRO A 86 1.00 -2.05 -11.11
CA PRO A 86 0.08 -1.63 -12.16
C PRO A 86 -1.23 -0.99 -11.65
N ALA A 87 -1.90 -0.19 -12.49
CA ALA A 87 -3.12 0.52 -12.13
C ALA A 87 -4.31 -0.42 -11.81
N ASP A 88 -4.31 -1.61 -12.40
CA ASP A 88 -5.24 -2.72 -12.22
C ASP A 88 -4.86 -3.66 -11.05
N HIS A 89 -3.82 -3.34 -10.28
CA HIS A 89 -3.50 -4.08 -9.06
C HIS A 89 -4.67 -4.01 -8.07
N VAL A 90 -5.07 -5.17 -7.53
CA VAL A 90 -6.26 -5.34 -6.67
C VAL A 90 -6.16 -4.43 -5.45
N LYS A 91 -7.25 -3.70 -5.15
CA LYS A 91 -7.34 -2.81 -3.99
C LYS A 91 -8.40 -3.30 -3.03
N ASN A 92 -8.00 -3.61 -1.81
CA ASN A 92 -8.92 -3.75 -0.70
C ASN A 92 -9.15 -2.34 -0.10
N VAL A 93 -10.15 -1.61 -0.58
CA VAL A 93 -10.62 -0.43 0.17
C VAL A 93 -11.33 -0.95 1.40
N VAL A 94 -10.66 -0.88 2.56
CA VAL A 94 -11.27 -1.31 3.82
C VAL A 94 -11.98 -0.14 4.48
N HIS A 95 -13.25 -0.35 4.83
CA HIS A 95 -14.02 0.59 5.63
C HIS A 95 -13.55 0.56 7.10
N LEU A 96 -12.45 1.25 7.40
CA LEU A 96 -11.80 1.29 8.72
C LEU A 96 -12.75 1.64 9.87
N MET A 97 -13.73 2.54 9.64
CA MET A 97 -14.70 2.94 10.68
C MET A 97 -15.73 1.86 11.03
N MET A 98 -15.90 0.85 10.17
CA MET A 98 -16.75 -0.33 10.43
C MET A 98 -15.91 -1.54 10.85
N THR A 99 -14.57 -1.38 10.92
CA THR A 99 -13.66 -2.40 11.43
C THR A 99 -13.35 -2.08 12.90
N PRO A 100 -13.64 -3.00 13.84
CA PRO A 100 -13.25 -2.84 15.25
C PRO A 100 -11.76 -2.51 15.37
N ALA A 101 -11.39 -1.62 16.30
CA ALA A 101 -10.01 -1.12 16.42
C ALA A 101 -8.98 -2.26 16.56
N GLU A 102 -9.32 -3.29 17.33
CA GLU A 102 -8.55 -4.53 17.53
C GLU A 102 -8.28 -5.32 16.23
N ASN A 103 -9.10 -5.12 15.19
CA ASN A 103 -8.98 -5.81 13.90
C ASN A 103 -8.34 -4.93 12.82
N ARG A 104 -8.00 -3.66 13.12
CA ARG A 104 -7.46 -2.72 12.12
C ARG A 104 -6.02 -3.06 11.71
N ASP A 105 -5.21 -3.54 12.65
CA ASP A 105 -3.83 -3.98 12.36
C ASP A 105 -3.80 -5.21 11.44
N ASN A 106 -4.84 -6.06 11.52
CA ASN A 106 -5.02 -7.21 10.62
C ASN A 106 -5.42 -6.82 9.19
N LEU A 107 -5.85 -5.57 8.96
CA LEU A 107 -6.13 -5.07 7.61
C LEU A 107 -4.85 -4.77 6.83
N VAL A 108 -3.77 -4.42 7.53
CA VAL A 108 -2.45 -4.16 6.94
C VAL A 108 -1.74 -5.48 6.59
N LEU A 109 -2.12 -6.58 7.24
CA LEU A 109 -1.54 -7.93 7.04
C LEU A 109 -2.07 -8.68 5.81
N PHE A 110 -2.91 -8.06 4.97
CA PHE A 110 -3.26 -8.62 3.65
C PHE A 110 -2.18 -8.36 2.61
N ASP A 111 -0.95 -8.81 2.89
CA ASP A 111 0.02 -9.11 1.86
C ASP A 111 0.42 -10.58 2.00
N SER A 112 0.06 -11.36 0.96
CA SER A 112 0.30 -12.80 0.77
C SER A 112 -0.68 -13.73 1.49
N ILE A 113 -1.20 -14.75 0.81
CA ILE A 113 -2.01 -15.87 1.35
C ILE A 113 -3.53 -15.62 1.34
N LEU A 114 -4.12 -15.58 0.14
CA LEU A 114 -5.31 -16.39 -0.13
C LEU A 114 -5.17 -16.93 -1.56
N LEU A 115 -5.11 -18.27 -1.68
CA LEU A 115 -5.00 -19.10 -2.91
C LEU A 115 -3.59 -19.56 -3.35
N TRP A 116 -2.76 -20.01 -2.40
CA TRP A 116 -1.95 -21.22 -2.65
C TRP A 116 -2.21 -22.28 -1.59
N THR A 117 -3.48 -22.55 -1.27
CA THR A 117 -3.86 -23.81 -0.58
C THR A 117 -5.34 -24.14 -0.82
N ARG A 118 -5.64 -24.86 -1.92
CA ARG A 118 -6.43 -26.10 -1.92
C ARG A 118 -6.58 -26.67 -3.34
N LEU A 119 -6.00 -27.86 -3.53
CA LEU A 119 -6.49 -28.96 -4.37
C LEU A 119 -6.35 -28.83 -5.91
N ASN A 120 -5.16 -29.17 -6.43
CA ASN A 120 -4.84 -30.42 -7.18
C ASN A 120 -3.60 -30.22 -8.05
#